data_AF-A0A350LKL1-F1
#
_entry.id   AF-A0A350LKL1-F1
#
_cell.length_a   1.000
_cell.length_b   1.000
_cell.length_c   1.000
_cell.angle_alpha   90.00
_cell.angle_beta   90.00
_cell.angle_gamma   90.00
#
_symmetry.space_group_name_H-M   'P 1'
#
loop_
_entity.id
_entity.type
_entity.pdbx_description
1 polymer ?
#
loop_
_entity_poly.entity_id
_entity_poly.type
_entity_poly.pdbx_seq_one_letter_code
_entity_poly.pdbx_strand_id
1 'polypeptide(L)'
;MPQSTLPADIEAMTFEEALEELEALATTMHEESLTLEESVKAFTRARALSAKCKALLATARETIKKFDTEAGLVGVDDQELASDD
;
A
#
# COMPACT_ATOMS: atom_id res chain seq x y z
N MET A 1 20.18 10.60 -0.07
CA MET A 1 19.52 9.28 0.07
C MET A 1 18.96 8.93 -1.31
N PRO A 2 19.19 7.73 -1.85
CA PRO A 2 18.76 7.42 -3.21
C PRO A 2 17.24 7.43 -3.29
N GLN A 3 16.71 8.01 -4.35
CA GLN A 3 15.31 8.36 -4.49
C GLN A 3 14.45 7.09 -4.55
N SER A 4 13.38 7.07 -3.74
CA SER A 4 12.40 5.97 -3.65
C SER A 4 11.47 5.95 -4.86
N THR A 5 12.04 5.79 -6.06
CA THR A 5 11.28 5.53 -7.27
C THR A 5 10.72 4.11 -7.18
N LEU A 6 9.41 3.96 -7.32
CA LEU A 6 8.80 2.64 -7.37
C LEU A 6 9.27 1.91 -8.64
N PRO A 7 9.45 0.59 -8.58
CA PRO A 7 9.66 -0.20 -9.79
C PRO A 7 8.53 0.03 -10.80
N ALA A 8 8.87 0.19 -12.09
CA ALA A 8 7.91 0.55 -13.13
C ALA A 8 6.79 -0.50 -13.32
N ASP A 9 7.07 -1.76 -13.02
CA ASP A 9 6.07 -2.84 -12.99
C ASP A 9 5.02 -2.59 -11.89
N ILE A 10 5.46 -2.21 -10.69
CA ILE A 10 4.58 -1.91 -9.56
C ILE A 10 3.82 -0.59 -9.78
N GLU A 11 4.44 0.40 -10.41
CA GLU A 11 3.76 1.66 -10.75
C GLU A 11 2.57 1.45 -11.70
N ALA A 12 2.65 0.47 -12.60
CA ALA A 12 1.60 0.17 -13.56
C ALA A 12 0.43 -0.66 -12.98
N MET A 13 0.61 -1.28 -11.81
CA MET A 13 -0.42 -2.13 -11.20
C MET A 13 -1.65 -1.34 -10.73
N THR A 14 -2.81 -2.00 -10.83
CA THR A 14 -4.04 -1.64 -10.13
C THR A 14 -3.94 -1.90 -8.63
N PHE A 15 -4.94 -1.47 -7.86
CA PHE A 15 -4.95 -1.70 -6.41
C PHE A 15 -5.06 -3.20 -6.10
N GLU A 16 -5.95 -3.88 -6.81
CA GLU A 16 -6.27 -5.29 -6.64
C GLU A 16 -5.04 -6.16 -6.98
N GLU A 17 -4.35 -5.88 -8.09
CA GLU A 17 -3.13 -6.60 -8.47
C GLU A 17 -2.00 -6.39 -7.45
N ALA A 18 -1.81 -5.14 -7.00
CA ALA A 18 -0.78 -4.84 -6.01
C ALA A 18 -1.06 -5.48 -4.64
N LEU A 19 -2.35 -5.62 -4.27
CA LEU A 19 -2.78 -6.27 -3.04
C LEU A 19 -2.61 -7.79 -3.11
N GLU A 20 -3.05 -8.42 -4.22
CA GLU A 20 -2.91 -9.86 -4.43
C GLU A 20 -1.44 -10.29 -4.35
N GLU A 21 -0.55 -9.53 -4.99
CA GLU A 21 0.88 -9.83 -4.94
C GLU A 21 1.47 -9.62 -3.53
N LEU A 22 0.99 -8.62 -2.79
CA LEU A 22 1.43 -8.39 -1.41
C LEU A 22 1.02 -9.55 -0.49
N GLU A 23 -0.19 -10.09 -0.65
CA GLU A 23 -0.68 -11.26 0.09
C GLU A 23 0.10 -12.53 -0.25
N ALA A 24 0.42 -12.72 -1.53
CA ALA A 24 1.26 -13.83 -1.98
C ALA A 24 2.66 -13.75 -1.34
N LEU A 25 3.30 -12.57 -1.36
CA LEU A 25 4.59 -12.36 -0.70
C LEU A 25 4.53 -12.60 0.80
N ALA A 26 3.47 -12.15 1.48
CA ALA A 26 3.29 -12.38 2.91
C ALA A 26 3.21 -13.87 3.25
N THR A 27 2.52 -14.65 2.40
CA THR A 27 2.44 -16.10 2.54
C THR A 27 3.82 -16.75 2.34
N THR A 28 4.52 -16.39 1.26
CA THR A 28 5.87 -16.89 0.98
C THR A 28 6.86 -16.54 2.09
N MET A 29 6.77 -15.34 2.68
CA MET A 29 7.64 -14.92 3.79
C MET A 29 7.43 -15.72 5.07
N HIS A 30 6.31 -16.43 5.22
CA HIS A 30 6.04 -17.31 6.36
C HIS A 30 6.62 -18.72 6.17
N GLU A 31 7.08 -19.05 4.96
CA GLU A 31 7.70 -20.35 4.69
C GLU A 31 9.13 -20.41 5.30
N GLU A 32 9.42 -21.49 6.03
CA GLU A 32 10.70 -21.70 6.71
C GLU A 32 11.90 -21.88 5.75
N SER A 33 11.65 -21.95 4.45
CA SER A 33 12.63 -22.25 3.40
C SER A 33 13.29 -21.03 2.77
N LEU A 34 12.91 -19.79 3.13
CA LEU A 34 13.49 -18.60 2.53
C LEU A 34 14.93 -18.36 2.99
N THR A 35 15.82 -18.16 2.02
CA THR A 35 17.16 -17.66 2.31
C THR A 35 17.13 -16.19 2.72
N LEU A 36 18.22 -15.71 3.31
CA LEU A 36 18.38 -14.29 3.66
C LEU A 36 18.22 -13.37 2.44
N GLU A 37 18.78 -13.74 1.30
CA GLU A 37 18.71 -12.93 0.09
C GLU A 37 17.29 -12.85 -0.46
N GLU A 38 16.57 -13.97 -0.45
CA GLU A 38 15.15 -14.03 -0.83
C GLU A 38 14.27 -13.23 0.12
N SER A 39 14.55 -13.30 1.42
CA SER A 39 13.84 -12.52 2.45
C SER A 39 13.99 -11.02 2.22
N VAL A 40 15.20 -10.55 1.90
CA VAL A 40 15.46 -9.14 1.58
C VAL A 40 14.76 -8.70 0.30
N LYS A 41 14.75 -9.55 -0.73
CA LYS A 41 14.05 -9.27 -2.00
C LYS A 41 12.54 -9.20 -1.79
N ALA A 42 11.96 -10.20 -1.12
CA ALA A 42 10.54 -10.25 -0.80
C ALA A 42 10.11 -9.02 0.02
N PHE A 43 10.86 -8.67 1.07
CA PHE A 43 10.58 -7.50 1.89
C PHE A 43 10.65 -6.18 1.11
N THR A 44 11.68 -6.02 0.26
CA THR A 44 11.84 -4.79 -0.54
C THR A 44 10.69 -4.62 -1.53
N ARG A 45 10.25 -5.73 -2.15
CA ARG A 45 9.09 -5.74 -3.06
C ARG A 45 7.79 -5.47 -2.31
N ALA A 46 7.55 -6.14 -1.19
CA ALA A 46 6.39 -5.93 -0.33
C ALA A 46 6.27 -4.47 0.12
N ARG A 47 7.39 -3.83 0.46
CA ARG A 47 7.42 -2.40 0.82
C ARG A 47 7.02 -1.50 -0.35
N ALA A 48 7.45 -1.82 -1.57
CA ALA A 48 7.07 -1.07 -2.77
C ALA A 48 5.57 -1.24 -3.09
N LEU A 49 5.05 -2.47 -3.04
CA LEU A 49 3.62 -2.76 -3.21
C LEU A 49 2.77 -2.03 -2.15
N SER A 50 3.19 -2.06 -0.88
CA SER A 50 2.52 -1.33 0.20
C SER A 50 2.49 0.18 -0.05
N ALA A 51 3.58 0.77 -0.55
CA ALA A 51 3.62 2.18 -0.91
C ALA A 51 2.66 2.52 -2.06
N LYS A 52 2.57 1.65 -3.07
CA LYS A 52 1.62 1.79 -4.18
C LYS A 52 0.17 1.73 -3.70
N CYS A 53 -0.19 0.74 -2.89
CA CYS A 53 -1.54 0.62 -2.32
C CYS A 53 -1.92 1.87 -1.51
N LYS A 54 -1.01 2.38 -0.67
CA LYS A 54 -1.23 3.61 0.10
C LYS A 54 -1.45 4.83 -0.80
N ALA A 55 -0.69 4.96 -1.88
CA ALA A 55 -0.85 6.06 -2.83
C ALA A 55 -2.20 6.02 -3.56
N LEU A 56 -2.67 4.82 -3.95
CA LEU A 56 -3.98 4.64 -4.56
C LEU A 56 -5.10 4.98 -3.58
N LEU A 57 -5.03 4.48 -2.34
CA LEU A 57 -6.02 4.79 -1.30
C LEU A 57 -6.05 6.28 -0.95
N ALA A 58 -4.89 6.94 -0.87
CA ALA A 58 -4.82 8.38 -0.64
C ALA A 58 -5.52 9.17 -1.77
N THR A 59 -5.31 8.75 -3.02
CA THR A 59 -5.94 9.37 -4.20
C THR A 59 -7.47 9.16 -4.18
N ALA A 60 -7.92 7.94 -3.85
CA ALA A 60 -9.35 7.64 -3.72
C ALA A 60 -10.00 8.47 -2.60
N ARG A 61 -9.34 8.58 -1.44
CA ARG A 61 -9.82 9.39 -0.31
C ARG A 61 -9.87 10.88 -0.64
N GLU A 62 -8.88 11.41 -1.35
CA GLU A 62 -8.91 12.80 -1.82
C GLU A 62 -10.07 13.05 -2.79
N THR A 63 -10.35 12.07 -3.66
CA THR A 63 -11.46 12.12 -4.59
C THR A 63 -12.80 12.17 -3.85
N ILE A 64 -13.00 11.28 -2.87
CA ILE A 64 -14.21 11.26 -2.02
C ILE A 64 -14.36 12.59 -1.27
N LYS A 65 -13.27 13.09 -0.66
CA LYS A 65 -13.29 14.37 0.08
C LYS A 65 -13.72 15.55 -0.79
N LYS A 66 -13.34 15.58 -2.07
CA LYS A 66 -13.80 16.62 -3.02
C LYS A 66 -15.30 16.54 -3.21
N PHE A 67 -15.85 15.35 -3.46
CA PHE A 67 -17.29 15.13 -3.60
C PHE A 67 -18.07 15.50 -2.33
N ASP A 68 -17.60 15.11 -1.14
CA ASP A 68 -18.26 15.43 0.13
C ASP A 68 -18.31 16.94 0.38
N THR A 69 -17.24 17.66 0.01
CA THR A 69 -17.17 19.13 0.11
C THR A 69 -18.16 19.79 -0.85
N GLU A 70 -18.32 19.27 -2.07
CA GLU A 70 -19.29 19.76 -3.06
C GLU A 70 -20.74 19.42 -2.68
N ALA A 71 -20.97 18.27 -2.04
CA ALA A 71 -22.28 17.80 -1.59
C ALA A 71 -22.73 18.40 -0.25
N GLY A 72 -21.87 19.16 0.45
CA GLY A 72 -22.19 19.78 1.74
C GLY A 72 -22.26 18.80 2.92
N LEU A 73 -21.74 17.58 2.77
CA LEU A 73 -21.68 16.55 3.80
C LEU A 73 -20.31 16.61 4.48
N VAL A 74 -20.19 17.36 5.58
CA VAL A 74 -18.96 17.39 6.39
C VAL A 74 -19.07 16.39 7.53
N GLY A 75 -18.11 15.46 7.61
CA GLY A 75 -17.71 14.85 8.88
C GLY A 75 -17.55 13.33 8.86
N VAL A 76 -16.45 12.83 8.29
CA VAL A 76 -15.83 11.62 8.82
C VAL A 76 -14.38 11.97 9.11
N ASP A 77 -14.12 12.46 10.32
CA ASP A 77 -12.77 12.74 10.81
C ASP A 77 -12.05 11.41 11.05
N ASP A 78 -11.01 11.13 10.27
CA ASP A 78 -10.12 9.95 10.38
C ASP A 78 -9.28 9.88 11.68
N GLN A 79 -9.65 10.59 12.75
CA GLN A 79 -8.81 10.71 13.95
C GLN A 79 -8.88 9.49 14.91
N GLU A 80 -9.56 8.40 14.56
CA GLU A 80 -9.80 7.28 15.50
C GLU A 80 -9.03 5.98 15.21
N LEU A 81 -7.94 6.01 14.42
CA LEU A 81 -7.12 4.81 14.14
C LEU A 81 -5.68 4.88 14.69
N ALA A 82 -5.37 5.87 15.54
CA ALA A 82 -4.03 6.05 16.13
C ALA A 82 -3.94 5.63 17.62
N SER A 83 -4.87 4.80 18.10
CA SER A 83 -4.83 4.27 19.47
C SER A 83 -5.17 2.78 19.50
N ASP A 84 -4.22 1.95 19.11
CA ASP A 84 -4.12 0.60 19.67
C ASP A 84 -2.65 0.41 20.10
N ASP A 85 -2.48 0.32 21.41
CA ASP A 85 -1.27 -0.02 22.16
C ASP A 85 -0.78 -1.43 21.80
#